data_AF-A0A2V6J1G2-F1
#
_entry.id   AF-A0A2V6J1G2-F1
#
_cell.length_a   1.000
_cell.length_b   1.000
_cell.length_c   1.000
_cell.angle_alpha   90.00
_cell.angle_beta   90.00
_cell.angle_gamma   90.00
#
_symmetry.space_group_name_H-M   'P 1'
#
loop_
_entity.id
_entity.type
_entity.pdbx_description
1 polymer ?
#
loop_
_entity_poly.entity_id
_entity_poly.type
_entity_poly.pdbx_seq_one_letter_code
_entity_poly.pdbx_strand_id
1 'polypeptide(L)'
;MTAAESDSPVGKWKTFDDKTGRAKSIVQITEENGELTGKVLEVLESPEGPHPLCRPCEGERKDQPVEGMTILWGAKKNGASWEDGEILDPENGKIYHAIITLLTGGQKLQVRGYIGIPAIGRRQIWQRQEEQSSDQ
;
A
#
# COMPACT_ATOMS: atom_id res chain seq x y z
N MET A 1 24.63 -0.53 -16.78
CA MET A 1 24.12 0.64 -16.01
C MET A 1 22.61 0.63 -16.14
N THR A 2 21.89 0.27 -15.08
CA THR A 2 20.44 0.46 -15.02
C THR A 2 20.08 0.68 -13.55
N ALA A 3 20.14 1.94 -13.13
CA ALA A 3 19.64 2.40 -11.84
C ALA A 3 18.67 3.54 -12.15
N ALA A 4 17.40 3.19 -12.35
CA ALA A 4 16.32 4.14 -12.55
C ALA A 4 15.01 3.57 -11.95
N GLU A 5 15.07 3.13 -10.69
CA GLU A 5 13.90 2.75 -9.88
C GLU A 5 13.85 3.47 -8.51
N SER A 6 14.76 4.41 -8.25
CA SER A 6 14.87 5.08 -6.94
C SER A 6 13.89 6.24 -6.73
N ASP A 7 13.28 6.76 -7.79
CA ASP A 7 12.42 7.97 -7.74
C ASP A 7 10.94 7.69 -8.03
N SER A 8 10.55 6.41 -8.09
CA SER A 8 9.17 6.00 -8.33
C SER A 8 8.63 5.13 -7.18
N PRO A 9 7.34 5.30 -6.80
CA PRO A 9 6.67 4.43 -5.84
C PRO A 9 6.26 3.09 -6.46
N VAL A 10 6.38 2.90 -7.78
CA VAL A 10 6.15 1.61 -8.45
C VAL A 10 7.13 0.57 -7.89
N GLY A 11 6.61 -0.63 -7.61
CA GLY A 11 7.38 -1.73 -7.02
C GLY A 11 6.62 -2.50 -5.94
N LYS A 12 7.30 -3.44 -5.31
CA LYS A 12 6.76 -4.24 -4.19
C LYS A 12 7.13 -3.63 -2.85
N TRP A 13 6.18 -3.62 -1.94
CA TRP A 13 6.31 -2.97 -0.63
C TRP A 13 5.82 -3.87 0.48
N LYS A 14 6.66 -4.07 1.48
CA LYS A 14 6.30 -4.73 2.72
C LYS A 14 5.64 -3.72 3.65
N THR A 15 4.44 -4.05 4.11
CA THR A 15 3.67 -3.27 5.09
C THR A 15 3.84 -3.84 6.49
N PHE A 16 3.47 -3.06 7.50
CA PHE A 16 3.63 -3.43 8.89
C PHE A 16 2.35 -3.11 9.67
N ASP A 17 2.03 -3.96 10.63
CA ASP A 17 0.98 -3.70 11.61
C ASP A 17 1.43 -2.58 12.57
N ASP A 18 0.59 -1.57 12.77
CA ASP A 18 0.96 -0.36 13.52
C ASP A 18 1.04 -0.57 15.04
N LYS A 19 0.42 -1.64 15.55
CA LYS A 19 0.41 -1.99 16.98
C LYS A 19 1.58 -2.90 17.36
N THR A 20 1.87 -3.88 16.52
CA THR A 20 2.84 -4.96 16.80
C THR A 20 4.16 -4.78 16.08
N GLY A 21 4.21 -3.97 15.01
CA GLY A 21 5.40 -3.76 14.19
C GLY A 21 5.78 -4.97 13.32
N ARG A 22 4.96 -6.01 13.28
CA ARG A 22 5.21 -7.21 12.48
C ARG A 22 4.85 -6.96 11.01
N ALA A 23 5.58 -7.62 10.12
CA ALA A 23 5.30 -7.57 8.69
C ALA A 23 3.91 -8.15 8.41
N LYS A 24 3.07 -7.40 7.69
CA LYS A 24 1.65 -7.72 7.53
C LYS A 24 1.33 -8.24 6.13
N SER A 25 1.80 -7.57 5.09
CA SER A 25 1.52 -7.95 3.71
C SER A 25 2.58 -7.44 2.74
N ILE A 26 2.61 -8.02 1.54
CA ILE A 26 3.29 -7.47 0.38
C ILE A 26 2.27 -6.79 -0.53
N VAL A 27 2.50 -5.53 -0.87
CA VAL A 27 1.67 -4.74 -1.79
C VAL A 27 2.48 -4.38 -3.03
N GLN A 28 1.96 -4.68 -4.21
CA GLN A 28 2.51 -4.22 -5.47
C GLN A 28 1.86 -2.89 -5.84
N ILE A 29 2.67 -1.86 -6.02
CA ILE A 29 2.25 -0.60 -6.63
C ILE A 29 2.60 -0.62 -8.11
N THR A 30 1.64 -0.24 -8.94
CA THR A 30 1.76 -0.01 -10.38
C THR A 30 1.28 1.40 -10.71
N GLU A 31 1.70 1.93 -11.86
CA GLU A 31 1.21 3.21 -12.38
C GLU A 31 0.60 2.98 -13.76
N GLU A 32 -0.64 3.41 -13.95
CA GLU A 32 -1.34 3.35 -15.24
C GLU A 32 -2.02 4.69 -15.47
N ASN A 33 -1.84 5.27 -16.67
CA ASN A 33 -2.41 6.58 -17.02
C ASN A 33 -2.05 7.71 -16.03
N GLY A 34 -0.90 7.63 -15.36
CA GLY A 34 -0.43 8.60 -14.36
C GLY A 34 -1.09 8.48 -12.98
N GLU A 35 -1.84 7.41 -12.75
CA GLU A 35 -2.47 7.09 -11.46
C GLU A 35 -1.83 5.84 -10.86
N LEU A 36 -1.49 5.92 -9.58
CA LEU A 36 -1.01 4.76 -8.83
C LEU A 36 -2.15 3.86 -8.42
N THR A 37 -1.93 2.55 -8.55
CA THR A 37 -2.77 1.49 -8.02
C THR A 37 -1.92 0.58 -7.14
N GLY A 38 -2.46 0.12 -6.00
CA GLY A 38 -1.79 -0.80 -5.08
C GLY A 38 -2.64 -2.04 -4.82
N LYS A 39 -2.08 -3.21 -5.12
CA LYS A 39 -2.73 -4.52 -4.95
C LYS A 39 -1.98 -5.36 -3.92
N VAL A 40 -2.70 -5.96 -2.99
CA VAL A 40 -2.11 -6.93 -2.06
C VAL A 40 -1.73 -8.19 -2.82
N LEU A 41 -0.45 -8.55 -2.83
CA LEU A 41 0.03 -9.79 -3.44
C LEU A 41 -0.04 -10.96 -2.46
N GLU A 42 0.30 -10.71 -1.20
CA GLU A 42 0.48 -11.74 -0.18
C GLU A 42 0.16 -11.17 1.19
N VAL A 43 -0.53 -11.95 2.04
CA VAL A 43 -0.68 -11.66 3.46
C VAL A 43 0.35 -12.49 4.24
N LEU A 44 1.24 -11.82 4.96
CA LEU A 44 2.33 -12.46 5.70
C LEU A 44 1.91 -12.85 7.13
N GLU A 45 1.08 -12.03 7.76
CA GLU A 45 0.61 -12.23 9.12
C GLU A 45 -0.83 -11.72 9.25
N SER A 46 -1.71 -12.57 9.78
CA SER A 46 -3.10 -12.21 10.07
C SER A 46 -3.66 -13.07 11.20
N PRO A 47 -4.47 -12.50 12.11
CA PRO A 47 -5.14 -13.27 13.16
C PRO A 47 -6.19 -14.25 12.61
N GLU A 48 -6.61 -14.10 11.35
CA GLU A 48 -7.62 -14.95 10.71
C GLU A 48 -7.02 -16.10 9.87
N GLY A 49 -5.69 -16.24 9.87
CA GLY A 49 -4.97 -17.23 9.08
C GLY A 49 -4.43 -16.69 7.74
N PRO A 50 -3.92 -17.56 6.85
CA PRO A 50 -3.12 -17.16 5.69
C PRO A 50 -3.90 -16.41 4.61
N HIS A 51 -5.21 -16.65 4.49
CA HIS A 51 -6.07 -16.05 3.46
C HIS A 51 -7.25 -15.33 4.12
N PRO A 52 -7.02 -14.20 4.83
CA PRO A 52 -8.11 -13.48 5.46
C PRO A 52 -9.07 -12.91 4.42
N LEU A 53 -10.35 -12.84 4.79
CA LEU A 53 -11.39 -12.18 4.00
C LEU A 53 -11.62 -10.77 4.51
N CYS A 54 -11.93 -9.81 3.64
CA CYS A 54 -12.39 -8.50 4.09
C CYS A 54 -13.88 -8.55 4.50
N ARG A 55 -14.17 -9.14 5.66
CA ARG A 55 -15.52 -9.17 6.24
C ARG A 55 -16.15 -7.79 6.48
N PRO A 56 -15.41 -6.76 6.94
CA PRO A 56 -16.02 -5.45 7.17
C PRO A 56 -16.15 -4.61 5.89
N CYS A 57 -15.57 -5.05 4.76
CA CYS A 57 -15.75 -4.36 3.48
C CYS A 57 -17.21 -4.42 3.02
N GLU A 58 -17.57 -3.48 2.14
CA GLU A 58 -18.88 -3.39 1.52
C GLU A 58 -18.80 -3.68 0.01
N GLY A 59 -19.96 -3.90 -0.60
CA GLY A 59 -20.11 -4.15 -2.05
C GLY A 59 -19.31 -5.35 -2.53
N GLU A 60 -18.71 -5.22 -3.72
CA GLU A 60 -17.92 -6.27 -4.38
C GLU A 60 -16.69 -6.73 -3.59
N ARG A 61 -16.26 -5.97 -2.57
CA ARG A 61 -15.10 -6.31 -1.74
C ARG A 61 -15.48 -7.07 -0.47
N LYS A 62 -16.77 -7.16 -0.15
CA LYS A 62 -17.27 -7.85 1.03
C LYS A 62 -17.01 -9.35 0.93
N ASP A 63 -16.47 -9.91 2.01
CA ASP A 63 -16.16 -11.34 2.15
C ASP A 63 -15.23 -11.89 1.05
N GLN A 64 -14.52 -11.01 0.34
CA GLN A 64 -13.51 -11.39 -0.65
C GLN A 64 -12.13 -11.56 0.01
N PRO A 65 -11.26 -12.43 -0.54
CA PRO A 65 -9.88 -12.53 -0.12
C PRO A 65 -9.16 -11.18 -0.16
N VAL A 66 -8.41 -10.87 0.90
CA VAL A 66 -7.55 -9.67 0.94
C VAL A 66 -6.42 -9.81 -0.07
N GLU A 67 -5.89 -11.01 -0.27
CA GLU A 67 -4.95 -11.28 -1.34
C GLU A 67 -5.60 -11.10 -2.70
N GLY A 68 -4.92 -10.37 -3.57
CA GLY A 68 -5.44 -9.95 -4.86
C GLY A 68 -6.33 -8.70 -4.81
N MET A 69 -6.66 -8.18 -3.63
CA MET A 69 -7.48 -6.97 -3.50
C MET A 69 -6.69 -5.71 -3.84
N THR A 70 -7.25 -4.86 -4.69
CA THR A 70 -6.76 -3.49 -4.88
C THR A 70 -7.19 -2.64 -3.69
N ILE A 71 -6.20 -2.20 -2.91
CA ILE A 71 -6.41 -1.41 -1.69
C ILE A 71 -6.02 0.06 -1.84
N LEU A 72 -5.26 0.44 -2.87
CA LEU A 72 -4.84 1.83 -3.13
C LEU A 72 -5.16 2.17 -4.59
N TRP A 73 -5.70 3.35 -4.86
CA TRP A 73 -5.99 3.80 -6.24
C TRP A 73 -6.02 5.33 -6.35
N GLY A 74 -5.96 5.82 -7.59
CA GLY A 74 -6.24 7.22 -7.96
C GLY A 74 -5.14 8.22 -7.60
N ALA A 75 -4.06 7.82 -6.93
CA ALA A 75 -3.05 8.76 -6.47
C ALA A 75 -2.19 9.29 -7.63
N LYS A 76 -2.12 10.61 -7.79
CA LYS A 76 -1.45 11.30 -8.91
C LYS A 76 -0.25 12.09 -8.46
N LYS A 77 0.80 12.12 -9.27
CA LYS A 77 2.02 12.86 -8.96
C LYS A 77 1.74 14.35 -8.78
N ASN A 78 2.11 14.89 -7.62
CA ASN A 78 2.07 16.31 -7.28
C ASN A 78 3.40 16.72 -6.62
N GLY A 79 4.33 17.26 -7.42
CA GLY A 79 5.67 17.61 -6.93
C GLY A 79 6.44 16.38 -6.42
N ALA A 80 6.62 16.29 -5.10
CA ALA A 80 7.34 15.21 -4.42
C ALA A 80 6.43 14.13 -3.81
N SER A 81 5.11 14.30 -3.87
CA SER A 81 4.09 13.38 -3.37
C SER A 81 3.23 12.85 -4.52
N TRP A 82 2.43 11.82 -4.21
CA TRP A 82 1.27 11.43 -4.99
C TRP A 82 0.02 11.64 -4.13
N GLU A 83 -0.93 12.42 -4.63
CA GLU A 83 -2.08 12.95 -3.90
C GLU A 83 -3.39 12.56 -4.58
N ASP A 84 -4.53 12.96 -3.99
CA ASP A 84 -5.89 12.61 -4.44
C ASP A 84 -6.21 11.10 -4.45
N GLY A 85 -5.31 10.29 -3.91
CA GLY A 85 -5.52 8.85 -3.82
C GLY A 85 -6.55 8.48 -2.77
N GLU A 86 -6.98 7.22 -2.84
CA GLU A 86 -7.77 6.58 -1.81
C GLU A 86 -7.13 5.26 -1.40
N ILE A 87 -7.25 4.90 -0.13
CA ILE A 87 -6.78 3.64 0.42
C ILE A 87 -7.87 2.98 1.26
N LEU A 88 -8.14 1.71 0.97
CA LEU A 88 -8.98 0.82 1.75
C LEU A 88 -8.16 0.17 2.86
N ASP A 89 -8.67 0.18 4.09
CA ASP A 89 -8.18 -0.65 5.19
C ASP A 89 -9.04 -1.92 5.31
N PRO A 90 -8.53 -3.11 4.91
CA PRO A 90 -9.31 -4.33 4.98
C PRO A 90 -9.68 -4.77 6.41
N GLU A 91 -9.03 -4.24 7.45
CA GLU A 91 -9.35 -4.60 8.84
C GLU A 91 -10.64 -3.96 9.34
N ASN A 92 -11.03 -2.82 8.77
CA ASN A 92 -12.23 -2.10 9.18
C ASN A 92 -13.17 -1.73 8.02
N GLY A 93 -12.80 -2.07 6.79
CA GLY A 93 -13.59 -1.87 5.58
C GLY A 93 -13.68 -0.41 5.12
N LYS A 94 -12.99 0.52 5.79
CA LYS A 94 -13.09 1.95 5.50
C LYS A 94 -12.12 2.38 4.43
N ILE A 95 -12.58 3.33 3.61
CA ILE A 95 -11.78 4.01 2.60
C ILE A 95 -11.37 5.37 3.16
N TYR A 96 -10.10 5.71 2.97
CA TYR A 96 -9.47 6.94 3.43
C TYR A 96 -8.86 7.67 2.24
N HIS A 97 -8.77 9.00 2.30
CA HIS A 97 -7.91 9.72 1.37
C HIS A 97 -6.45 9.38 1.65
N ALA A 98 -5.65 9.28 0.60
CA ALA A 98 -4.28 8.82 0.64
C ALA A 98 -3.32 9.84 0.03
N ILE A 99 -2.25 10.16 0.76
CA ILE A 99 -1.07 10.84 0.23
C ILE A 99 0.12 9.90 0.37
N ILE A 100 0.85 9.72 -0.72
CA ILE A 100 2.01 8.85 -0.81
C ILE A 100 3.26 9.72 -0.96
N THR A 101 4.30 9.42 -0.21
CA THR A 101 5.57 10.14 -0.30
C THR A 101 6.71 9.15 -0.30
N LEU A 102 7.58 9.26 -1.30
CA LEU A 102 8.79 8.45 -1.38
C LEU A 102 9.84 9.04 -0.44
N LEU A 103 10.46 8.19 0.37
CA LEU A 103 11.45 8.57 1.38
C LEU A 103 12.75 7.79 1.16
N THR A 104 13.84 8.30 1.72
CA THR A 104 15.15 7.60 1.79
C THR A 104 15.60 7.09 0.42
N GLY A 105 15.53 7.94 -0.60
CA GLY A 105 15.98 7.61 -1.96
C GLY A 105 15.25 6.41 -2.57
N GLY A 106 13.96 6.23 -2.27
CA GLY A 106 13.15 5.15 -2.82
C GLY A 106 13.01 3.93 -1.93
N GLN A 107 13.75 3.81 -0.82
CA GLN A 107 13.73 2.60 0.02
C GLN A 107 12.50 2.52 0.95
N LYS A 108 11.88 3.66 1.25
CA LYS A 108 10.72 3.75 2.14
C LYS A 108 9.59 4.49 1.46
N LEU A 109 8.37 4.04 1.70
CA LEU A 109 7.16 4.72 1.26
C LEU A 109 6.37 5.15 2.48
N GLN A 110 6.15 6.45 2.63
CA GLN A 110 5.16 6.92 3.59
C GLN A 110 3.79 6.93 2.93
N VAL A 111 2.84 6.23 3.53
CA VAL A 111 1.43 6.24 3.13
C VAL A 111 0.65 6.91 4.26
N ARG A 112 0.01 8.05 3.95
CA ARG A 112 -0.82 8.78 4.91
C ARG A 112 -2.29 8.62 4.55
N GLY A 113 -3.07 7.98 5.42
CA GLY A 113 -4.52 7.87 5.33
C GLY A 113 -5.22 8.90 6.23
N TYR A 114 -6.27 9.57 5.76
CA TYR A 114 -7.05 10.54 6.55
C TYR A 114 -8.53 10.59 6.16
N ILE A 115 -9.35 11.16 7.05
CA ILE A 115 -10.78 11.45 6.80
C ILE A 115 -10.96 12.97 6.82
N GLY A 116 -11.54 13.54 5.75
CA GLY A 116 -11.76 14.98 5.65
C GLY A 116 -10.46 15.76 5.45
N ILE A 117 -9.87 16.29 6.53
CA ILE A 117 -8.65 17.11 6.44
C ILE A 117 -7.37 16.27 6.66
N PRO A 118 -6.28 16.48 5.89
CA PRO A 118 -5.04 15.71 6.03
C PRO A 118 -4.42 15.74 7.43
N ALA A 119 -4.63 16.81 8.19
CA ALA A 119 -4.11 16.99 9.54
C ALA A 119 -4.56 15.89 10.53
N ILE A 120 -5.75 15.31 10.33
CA ILE A 120 -6.34 14.29 11.18
C ILE A 120 -6.29 12.95 10.43
N GLY A 121 -5.18 12.23 10.60
CA GLY A 121 -4.95 10.97 9.90
C GLY A 121 -3.83 10.14 10.52
N ARG A 122 -3.55 9.00 9.90
CA ARG A 122 -2.47 8.08 10.29
C ARG A 122 -1.44 7.99 9.19
N ARG A 123 -0.19 7.69 9.59
CA ARG A 123 0.92 7.46 8.67
C ARG A 123 1.47 6.07 8.91
N GLN A 124 1.71 5.34 7.84
CA GLN A 124 2.46 4.10 7.85
C GLN A 124 3.69 4.25 6.97
N ILE A 125 4.77 3.58 7.38
CA ILE A 125 5.99 3.47 6.59
C ILE A 125 6.06 2.06 6.05
N TRP A 126 6.02 1.92 4.73
CA TRP A 126 6.27 0.67 4.04
C TRP A 126 7.74 0.61 3.63
N GLN A 127 8.27 -0.59 3.57
CA GLN A 127 9.65 -0.86 3.16
C GLN A 127 9.66 -1.47 1.78
N ARG A 128 10.51 -0.97 0.88
CA ARG A 128 10.64 -1.57 -0.44
C ARG A 128 11.12 -3.00 -0.27
N GLN A 129 10.45 -3.93 -0.93
CA GLN A 129 10.96 -5.28 -1.06
C GLN A 129 11.97 -5.26 -2.20
N GLU A 130 13.25 -5.32 -1.86
CA GLU A 130 14.28 -5.57 -2.85
C GLU A 130 13.98 -6.93 -3.49
N GLU A 131 13.95 -7.00 -4.81
CA GLU A 131 13.94 -8.30 -5.47
C GLU A 131 15.25 -8.96 -5.10
N GLN A 132 15.19 -10.01 -4.28
CA GLN A 132 16.32 -10.93 -4.22
C GLN A 132 16.39 -11.52 -5.62
N SER A 133 17.34 -11.03 -6.40
CA SER A 133 17.84 -11.71 -7.58
C SER A 133 18.16 -13.12 -7.11
N SER A 134 17.26 -14.04 -7.46
CA SER A 134 17.54 -15.47 -7.47
C SER A 134 18.47 -15.69 -8.66
N ASP A 135 19.71 -15.19 -8.52
CA ASP A 135 20.82 -15.65 -9.31
C ASP A 135 21.13 -17.06 -8.81
N GLN A 136 20.60 -18.03 -9.58
CA GLN A 136 21.11 -19.39 -9.83
C GLN A 136 21.44 -20.28 -8.62
#